data_AF-A0A6V7RRT6-F1
#
_entry.id   AF-A0A6V7RRT6-F1
#
_cell.length_a   1.000
_cell.length_b   1.000
_cell.length_c   1.000
_cell.angle_alpha   90.00
_cell.angle_beta   90.00
_cell.angle_gamma   90.00
#
_symmetry.space_group_name_H-M   'P 1'
#
loop_
_entity.id
_entity.type
_entity.pdbx_description
1 polymer ?
#
loop_
_entity_poly.entity_id
_entity_poly.type
_entity_poly.pdbx_seq_one_letter_code
_entity_poly.pdbx_strand_id
1 'polypeptide(L)' 'MDKEQILNDIIKKLNVVNKSVFKADDYSDEKISELNDIKEMLESRRQISAGEQSAIIEELSKMRK' A
#
# COMPACT_ATOMS: atom_id res chain seq x y z
N MET A 1 3.42 -6.08 -13.02
CA MET A 1 3.14 -6.76 -11.75
C MET A 1 1.64 -6.86 -11.59
N ASP A 2 1.16 -7.90 -10.93
CA ASP A 2 -0.25 -8.04 -10.59
C ASP A 2 -0.63 -7.09 -9.43
N LYS A 3 -1.86 -6.58 -9.39
CA LYS A 3 -2.38 -5.66 -8.36
C LYS A 3 -2.23 -6.24 -6.96
N GLU A 4 -2.48 -7.55 -6.83
CA GLU A 4 -2.27 -8.27 -5.58
C GLU A 4 -0.82 -8.24 -5.12
N GLN A 5 0.14 -8.39 -6.03
CA GLN A 5 1.57 -8.35 -5.71
C GLN A 5 1.98 -6.95 -5.24
N ILE A 6 1.52 -5.90 -5.93
CA ILE A 6 1.80 -4.51 -5.57
C ILE A 6 1.30 -4.21 -4.16
N LEU A 7 0.04 -4.57 -3.89
CA LEU A 7 -0.58 -4.32 -2.60
C LEU A 7 0.13 -5.12 -1.48
N ASN A 8 0.49 -6.37 -1.73
CA ASN A 8 1.22 -7.20 -0.75
C ASN A 8 2.60 -6.63 -0.42
N ASP A 9 3.32 -6.08 -1.40
CA ASP A 9 4.61 -5.44 -1.18
C ASP A 9 4.49 -4.18 -0.30
N ILE A 10 3.47 -3.36 -0.58
CA ILE A 10 3.14 -2.17 0.22
C ILE A 10 2.85 -2.56 1.68
N ILE A 11 1.91 -3.49 1.90
CA ILE A 11 1.49 -3.97 3.22
C ILE A 11 2.70 -4.51 4.01
N LYS A 12 3.56 -5.28 3.33
CA LYS A 12 4.76 -5.85 3.94
C LYS A 12 5.74 -4.76 4.36
N LYS A 13 6.00 -3.77 3.49
CA LYS A 13 6.95 -2.68 3.75
C LYS A 13 6.46 -1.74 4.85
N LEU A 14 5.15 -1.59 5.01
CA LEU A 14 4.51 -0.82 6.07
C LEU A 14 4.35 -1.58 7.39
N ASN A 15 4.73 -2.85 7.46
CA ASN A 15 4.55 -3.73 8.62
C ASN A 15 3.10 -3.77 9.14
N VAL A 16 2.11 -3.77 8.23
CA VAL A 16 0.70 -3.85 8.60
C VAL A 16 0.41 -5.18 9.29
N VAL A 17 -0.11 -5.11 10.52
CA VAL A 17 -0.47 -6.31 11.31
C VAL A 17 -1.74 -6.95 10.77
N ASN A 18 -2.79 -6.15 10.52
CA ASN A 18 -4.08 -6.65 10.03
C ASN A 18 -4.14 -6.63 8.49
N LYS A 19 -3.42 -7.55 7.85
CA LYS A 19 -3.30 -7.63 6.39
C LYS A 19 -4.64 -7.89 5.69
N SER A 20 -5.58 -8.58 6.35
CA SER A 20 -6.89 -8.91 5.78
C SER A 20 -7.78 -7.71 5.46
N VAL A 21 -7.46 -6.52 5.98
CA VAL A 21 -8.14 -5.25 5.67
C VAL A 21 -7.84 -4.77 4.25
N PHE A 22 -6.73 -5.20 3.67
CA PHE A 22 -6.26 -4.77 2.36
C PHE A 22 -6.32 -5.94 1.39
N LYS A 23 -7.39 -5.97 0.59
CA LYS A 23 -7.60 -6.97 -0.47
C LYS A 23 -7.53 -6.29 -1.82
N ALA A 24 -6.89 -6.91 -2.80
CA ALA A 24 -6.76 -6.35 -4.15
C ALA A 24 -8.12 -6.02 -4.79
N ASP A 25 -9.16 -6.81 -4.49
CA ASP A 25 -10.52 -6.61 -5.00
C ASP A 25 -11.18 -5.33 -4.47
N ASP A 26 -10.71 -4.79 -3.33
CA ASP A 26 -11.18 -3.53 -2.77
C ASP A 26 -10.66 -2.30 -3.55
N TYR A 27 -9.76 -2.50 -4.53
CA TYR A 27 -9.15 -1.44 -5.34
C TYR A 27 -9.52 -1.57 -6.81
N SER A 28 -9.90 -0.46 -7.48
CA SER A 28 -10.14 -0.49 -8.94
C SER A 28 -8.83 -0.67 -9.69
N ASP A 29 -8.94 -1.17 -10.91
CA ASP A 29 -7.77 -1.29 -11.79
C ASP A 29 -7.20 0.09 -12.14
N GLU A 30 -8.02 1.14 -12.10
CA GLU A 30 -7.60 2.54 -12.20
C GLU A 30 -6.61 2.95 -11.09
N LYS A 31 -6.63 2.28 -9.93
CA LYS A 31 -5.72 2.54 -8.82
C LYS A 31 -4.37 1.84 -8.95
N ILE A 32 -4.16 1.00 -9.97
CA ILE A 32 -2.89 0.27 -10.15
C ILE A 32 -1.70 1.22 -10.31
N SER A 33 -1.87 2.33 -11.03
CA SER A 33 -0.79 3.32 -11.18
C SER A 33 -0.43 3.95 -9.84
N GLU A 34 -1.43 4.46 -9.12
CA GLU A 34 -1.25 5.13 -7.82
C GLU A 34 -0.67 4.18 -6.76
N LEU A 35 -1.10 2.90 -6.75
CA LEU A 35 -0.51 1.88 -5.89
C LEU A 35 0.96 1.60 -6.23
N ASN A 36 1.33 1.57 -7.51
CA ASN A 36 2.74 1.44 -7.91
C ASN A 36 3.56 2.64 -7.47
N ASP A 37 3.03 3.86 -7.60
CA ASP A 37 3.71 5.08 -7.15
C ASP A 37 4.01 5.03 -5.64
N ILE A 38 3.04 4.56 -4.84
CA ILE A 38 3.23 4.32 -3.40
C ILE A 38 4.30 3.25 -3.17
N LYS A 39 4.25 2.13 -3.89
CA LYS A 39 5.25 1.05 -3.77
C LYS A 39 6.66 1.56 -4.04
N GLU A 40 6.87 2.28 -5.14
CA GLU A 40 8.17 2.83 -5.52
C GLU A 40 8.68 3.84 -4.49
N MET A 41 7.79 4.71 -3.99
CA MET A 41 8.12 5.63 -2.90
C MET A 41 8.60 4.86 -1.65
N LEU A 42 7.91 3.79 -1.26
CA LEU A 42 8.28 2.98 -0.10
C LEU A 42 9.63 2.26 -0.33
N GLU A 43 9.88 1.73 -1.52
CA GLU A 43 11.13 1.06 -1.88
C GLU A 43 12.33 2.01 -1.88
N SER A 44 12.13 3.28 -2.28
CA SER A 44 13.16 4.31 -2.23
C SER A 44 13.60 4.67 -0.80
N ARG A 45 12.78 4.36 0.21
CA ARG A 45 13.02 4.71 1.62
C ARG A 45 13.78 3.60 2.33
N ARG A 46 14.96 3.95 2.87
CA ARG A 46 15.74 3.05 3.75
C ARG A 46 14.99 2.71 5.03
N GLN A 47 14.30 3.69 5.61
CA GLN A 47 13.49 3.56 6.81
C GLN A 47 12.24 4.41 6.68
N ILE A 48 11.15 3.95 7.30
CA ILE A 48 9.87 4.64 7.34
C ILE A 48 9.50 4.74 8.81
N SER A 49 9.26 5.96 9.29
CA SER A 49 8.83 6.20 10.66
C SER A 49 7.42 5.67 10.91
N ALA A 50 7.07 5.46 12.17
CA ALA A 50 5.71 5.01 12.53
C ALA A 50 4.63 6.03 12.11
N GLY A 51 4.94 7.32 12.14
CA GLY A 51 4.03 8.38 11.67
C GLY A 51 3.80 8.32 10.16
N GLU A 52 4.87 8.15 9.38
CA GLU A 52 4.75 7.95 7.92
C GLU A 52 3.99 6.66 7.60
N GLN A 53 4.27 5.56 8.31
CA GLN A 53 3.52 4.31 8.14
C GLN A 53 2.02 4.53 8.36
N SER A 54 1.66 5.22 9.45
CA SER A 54 0.25 5.48 9.79
C SER A 54 -0.44 6.33 8.73
N ALA A 55 0.22 7.39 8.25
CA ALA A 55 -0.32 8.27 7.21
C ALA A 55 -0.53 7.53 5.89
N ILE A 56 0.42 6.68 5.49
CA ILE A 56 0.32 5.92 4.23
C ILE A 56 -0.77 4.83 4.34
N ILE A 57 -0.90 4.17 5.49
CA ILE A 57 -1.99 3.21 5.77
C ILE A 57 -3.35 3.90 5.70
N GLU A 58 -3.46 5.12 6.24
CA GLU A 58 -4.70 5.91 6.18
C GLU A 58 -5.05 6.25 4.72
N GLU A 59 -4.07 6.67 3.93
CA GLU A 59 -4.29 7.00 2.51
C GLU A 59 -4.69 5.77 1.69
N LEU A 60 -3.99 4.65 1.88
CA LEU A 60 -4.35 3.36 1.27
C LEU A 60 -5.77 2.92 1.62
N SER A 61 -6.24 3.27 2.82
CA SER A 61 -7.60 2.94 3.26
C SER A 61 -8.65 3.80 2.55
N LYS A 62 -8.34 5.08 2.27
CA LYS A 62 -9.22 6.00 1.51
C LYS A 62 -9.32 5.65 0.03
N MET A 63 -8.31 4.98 -0.51
CA MET A 63 -8.28 4.54 -1.91
C MET A 63 -9.17 3.32 -2.22
N ARG A 64 -9.70 2.64 -1.20
CA ARG A 64 -10.62 1.51 -1.36
C ARG A 64 -11.95 2.00 -1.95
N LYS A 65 -12.58 1.18 -2.80
CA LYS A 65 -13.89 1.45 -3.41
C LYS A 65 -15.02 1.48 -2.38
#